data_AF-A0A931YEF9-F1
#
_entry.id   AF-A0A931YEF9-F1
#
_cell.length_a   1.000
_cell.length_b   1.000
_cell.length_c   1.000
_cell.angle_alpha   90.00
_cell.angle_beta   90.00
_cell.angle_gamma   90.00
#
_symmetry.space_group_name_H-M   'P 1'
#
loop_
_entity.id
_entity.type
_entity.pdbx_description
1 polymer ?
#
loop_
_entity_poly.entity_id
_entity_poly.type
_entity_poly.pdbx_seq_one_letter_code
_entity_poly.pdbx_strand_id
1 'polypeptide(L)' 'MSGPTDPHDEPVFTPRLQLGFGLLAFGLGLMFLSGKVLPAPVPAGIAGGITLAAAGFVVVVVEALRD' A
#
# COMPACT_ATOMS: atom_id res chain seq x y z
N MET A 1 36.90 -12.29 -1.61
CA MET A 1 37.02 -10.90 -1.12
C MET A 1 35.73 -10.20 -1.54
N SER A 2 34.77 -10.15 -0.62
CA SER A 2 33.49 -9.45 -0.84
C SER A 2 33.78 -7.95 -0.74
N GLY A 3 33.53 -7.19 -1.80
CA GLY A 3 33.63 -5.73 -1.77
C GLY A 3 32.65 -5.15 -0.74
N PRO A 4 32.85 -3.90 -0.29
CA PRO A 4 31.91 -3.25 0.61
C PRO A 4 30.54 -3.21 -0.09
N THR A 5 29.57 -3.93 0.46
CA THR A 5 28.16 -3.76 0.09
C THR A 5 27.84 -2.31 0.41
N ASP A 6 27.57 -1.51 -0.63
CA ASP A 6 27.12 -0.14 -0.45
C ASP A 6 25.91 -0.16 0.50
N PRO A 7 25.95 0.56 1.65
CA PRO A 7 24.82 0.61 2.58
C PRO A 7 23.57 1.31 1.99
N HIS A 8 23.65 1.73 0.72
CA HIS A 8 22.56 2.31 -0.05
C HIS A 8 21.65 1.27 -0.74
N ASP A 9 22.02 -0.01 -0.74
CA ASP A 9 21.24 -1.07 -1.43
C ASP A 9 20.18 -1.76 -0.56
N GLU A 10 20.08 -1.44 0.73
CA GLU A 10 19.01 -1.97 1.57
C GLU A 10 17.76 -1.10 1.39
N PRO A 11 16.62 -1.62 0.88
CA PRO A 11 15.40 -0.84 0.77
C PRO A 11 14.93 -0.49 2.19
N VAL A 12 15.24 0.75 2.60
CA VAL A 12 14.83 1.27 3.91
C VAL A 12 13.32 1.51 3.84
N PHE A 13 12.55 0.56 4.37
CA PHE A 13 11.12 0.75 4.55
C PHE A 13 10.89 1.81 5.63
N THR A 14 10.82 3.07 5.23
CA THR A 14 10.48 4.15 6.15
C THR A 14 9.11 3.87 6.77
N PRO A 15 8.84 4.33 8.02
CA PRO A 15 7.54 4.15 8.65
C PRO A 15 6.37 4.66 7.80
N ARG A 16 6.61 5.70 6.99
CA ARG A 16 5.61 6.25 6.05
C ARG A 16 5.41 5.35 4.84
N LEU A 17 6.49 4.80 4.29
CA LEU A 17 6.42 3.84 3.19
C LEU A 17 5.65 2.57 3.62
N GLN A 18 5.92 2.06 4.82
CA GLN A 18 5.16 0.95 5.41
C GLN A 18 3.68 1.29 5.57
N LEU A 19 3.36 2.50 6.05
CA LEU A 19 1.98 2.96 6.19
C LEU A 19 1.28 3.07 4.83
N GLY A 20 1.96 3.56 3.79
CA GLY A 20 1.45 3.62 2.43
C GLY A 20 1.13 2.23 1.87
N PHE A 21 2.06 1.28 1.99
CA PHE A 21 1.83 -0.10 1.58
C PHE A 21 0.74 -0.80 2.41
N GLY A 22 0.67 -0.51 3.72
CA GLY A 22 -0.38 -1.02 4.60
C GLY A 22 -1.78 -0.54 4.19
N LEU A 23 -1.93 0.75 3.88
CA LEU A 23 -3.18 1.32 3.36
C LEU A 23 -3.56 0.73 2.00
N LEU A 24 -2.59 0.53 1.11
CA LEU A 24 -2.78 -0.15 -0.17
C LEU A 24 -3.33 -1.57 0.01
N ALA A 25 -2.67 -2.36 0.84
CA ALA A 25 -3.09 -3.73 1.13
C ALA A 25 -4.46 -3.77 1.80
N PHE A 26 -4.73 -2.88 2.76
CA PHE A 26 -6.01 -2.81 3.45
C PHE A 26 -7.14 -2.40 2.52
N GLY A 27 -6.94 -1.38 1.67
CA GLY A 27 -7.93 -0.94 0.69
C GLY A 27 -8.29 -2.03 -0.32
N LEU A 28 -7.29 -2.76 -0.83
CA LEU A 28 -7.50 -3.92 -1.70
C LEU A 28 -8.24 -5.06 -0.98
N GLY A 29 -7.87 -5.35 0.27
CA GLY A 29 -8.55 -6.35 1.09
C GLY A 29 -10.02 -6.01 1.34
N LEU A 30 -10.31 -4.75 1.64
CA LEU A 30 -11.68 -4.26 1.84
C LEU A 30 -12.51 -4.31 0.55
N MET A 31 -11.90 -3.99 -0.60
CA MET A 31 -12.52 -4.14 -1.92
C MET A 31 -12.87 -5.59 -2.23
N PHE A 32 -11.94 -6.52 -1.97
CA PHE A 32 -12.15 -7.94 -2.17
C PHE A 32 -13.24 -8.49 -1.25
N LEU A 33 -13.20 -8.16 0.04
CA LEU A 33 -14.22 -8.54 1.01
C LEU A 33 -15.61 -8.05 0.56
N SER A 34 -15.69 -6.78 0.17
CA SER A 34 -16.96 -6.12 -0.21
C SER A 34 -17.53 -6.59 -1.54
N GLY A 35 -16.69 -7.04 -2.48
CA GLY A 35 -17.12 -7.42 -3.83
C GLY A 35 -17.17 -8.92 -4.11
N LYS A 36 -16.43 -9.74 -3.35
CA LYS A 36 -16.28 -11.18 -3.61
C LYS A 36 -16.69 -12.07 -2.45
N VAL A 37 -16.54 -11.61 -1.20
CA VAL A 37 -16.77 -12.46 -0.02
C VAL A 37 -18.17 -12.28 0.54
N LEU A 38 -18.72 -11.06 0.49
CA LEU A 38 -20.09 -10.81 0.94
C LEU A 38 -21.13 -11.42 -0.02
N PRO A 39 -22.29 -11.90 0.49
CA PRO A 39 -23.34 -12.52 -0.32
C PRO A 39 -23.90 -11.60 -1.42
N ALA A 40 -23.84 -10.29 -1.18
CA ALA A 40 -24.15 -9.26 -2.16
C ALA A 40 -22.99 -8.27 -2.21
N PRO A 41 -22.54 -7.87 -3.41
CA PRO A 41 -21.51 -6.85 -3.52
C PRO A 41 -22.00 -5.54 -2.93
N VAL A 42 -21.18 -4.91 -2.10
CA VAL A 42 -21.48 -3.63 -1.45
C VAL A 42 -20.72 -2.52 -2.19
N PRO A 43 -21.38 -1.74 -3.08
CA PRO A 43 -20.69 -0.74 -3.90
C PRO A 43 -19.95 0.31 -3.06
N ALA A 44 -20.54 0.70 -1.93
CA ALA A 44 -19.91 1.62 -0.98
C ALA A 44 -18.62 1.05 -0.36
N GLY A 45 -18.59 -0.26 -0.07
CA GLY A 45 -17.41 -0.94 0.45
C GLY A 45 -16.31 -1.05 -0.60
N ILE A 46 -16.66 -1.35 -1.85
CA ILE A 46 -15.72 -1.36 -2.98
C ILE A 46 -15.12 0.04 -3.19
N ALA A 47 -15.96 1.08 -3.24
CA ALA A 47 -15.52 2.46 -3.39
C ALA A 47 -14.64 2.93 -2.22
N GLY A 48 -14.99 2.54 -0.99
CA GLY A 48 -14.17 2.78 0.20
C GLY A 48 -12.81 2.11 0.10
N GLY A 49 -12.75 0.85 -0.36
CA GLY A 49 -11.51 0.12 -0.56
C GLY A 49 -10.61 0.76 -1.61
N ILE A 50 -11.18 1.18 -2.74
CA ILE A 50 -10.45 1.91 -3.81
C ILE A 50 -9.89 3.23 -3.28
N THR A 51 -10.70 4.00 -2.55
CA THR A 51 -10.29 5.31 -2.01
C THR A 51 -9.11 5.15 -1.05
N LEU A 52 -9.17 4.13 -0.20
CA LEU A 52 -8.15 3.87 0.81
C LEU A 52 -6.86 3.33 0.17
N ALA A 53 -6.99 2.48 -0.86
CA ALA A 53 -5.85 2.03 -1.66
C ALA A 53 -5.18 3.19 -2.42
N ALA A 54 -5.96 4.11 -2.99
CA ALA A 54 -5.45 5.30 -3.65
C ALA A 54 -4.72 6.23 -2.68
N ALA A 55 -5.25 6.42 -1.47
CA ALA A 55 -4.58 7.19 -0.42
C ALA A 55 -3.24 6.55 -0.01
N GLY A 56 -3.19 5.23 0.15
CA GLY A 56 -1.96 4.49 0.40
C GLY A 56 -0.92 4.65 -0.72
N PHE A 57 -1.37 4.57 -1.97
CA PHE A 57 -0.51 4.76 -3.15
C PHE A 57 0.09 6.17 -3.21
N VAL A 58 -0.70 7.22 -2.91
CA VAL A 58 -0.19 8.59 -2.84
C VAL A 58 0.92 8.72 -1.80
N VAL A 59 0.77 8.10 -0.62
CA VAL A 59 1.82 8.10 0.42
C VAL A 59 3.09 7.41 -0.08
N VAL A 60 2.96 6.25 -0.75
CA VAL A 60 4.11 5.53 -1.32
C VAL A 60 4.83 6.38 -2.36
N VAL A 61 4.10 6.99 -3.29
CA VAL A 61 4.69 7.84 -4.34
C VAL A 61 5.38 9.08 -3.75
N VAL A 62 4.74 9.75 -2.79
CA VAL A 62 5.32 10.94 -2.15
C VAL A 62 6.59 10.59 -1.39
N GLU A 63 6.64 9.45 -0.71
CA GLU A 63 7.83 9.02 0.00
C GLU A 63 8.94 8.58 -0.98
N ALA A 64 8.59 7.85 -2.05
CA ALA A 64 9.54 7.44 -3.09
C ALA A 64 10.13 8.63 -3.90
N LEU A 65 9.45 9.78 -3.94
CA LEU A 65 9.96 11.01 -4.56
C LEU A 65 10.80 11.87 -3.59
N ARG A 66 10.82 11.53 -2.29
CA ARG A 66 11.59 12.24 -1.26
C ARG A 66 12.95 11.61 -1.02
N ASP A 67 13.10 10.32 -1.32
CA ASP A 67 14.36 9.58 -1.34
C ASP A 67 15.13 9.85 -2.65
#